data_AF-A0A962HTL6-F1
#
_entry.id   AF-A0A962HTL6-F1
#
_cell.length_a   1.000
_cell.length_b   1.000
_cell.length_c   1.000
_cell.angle_alpha   90.00
_cell.angle_beta   90.00
_cell.angle_gamma   90.00
#
_symmetry.space_group_name_H-M   'P 1'
#
loop_
_entity.id
_entity.type
_entity.pdbx_description
1 polymer ?
#
loop_
_entity_poly.entity_id
_entity_poly.type
_entity_poly.pdbx_seq_one_letter_code
_entity_poly.pdbx_strand_id
1 'polypeptide(L)' 'MREKIKLLSTAKTGHFYVVTKNKRLHPDKMEIKKYDPVVRKHVAYKETKIK' A
#
# COMPACT_ATOMS: atom_id res chain seq x y z
N MET A 1 -10.35 7.72 -14.00
CA MET A 1 -11.12 7.33 -12.80
C MET A 1 -10.13 6.94 -11.72
N ARG A 2 -10.34 7.34 -10.45
CA ARG A 2 -9.47 6.93 -9.34
C ARG A 2 -10.06 5.68 -8.69
N GLU A 3 -9.23 4.66 -8.53
CA GLU A 3 -9.63 3.39 -7.90
C GLU A 3 -9.01 3.28 -6.51
N LYS A 4 -9.71 2.61 -5.59
CA LYS A 4 -9.15 2.29 -4.27
C LYS A 4 -8.21 1.10 -4.38
N ILE A 5 -7.04 1.21 -3.74
CA ILE A 5 -6.03 0.16 -3.66
C ILE A 5 -5.59 -0.04 -2.20
N LYS A 6 -5.12 -1.24 -1.87
CA LYS A 6 -4.55 -1.57 -0.57
C LYS A 6 -3.03 -1.51 -0.65
N LEU A 7 -2.40 -0.85 0.32
CA LEU A 7 -0.96 -0.90 0.54
C LEU A 7 -0.73 -1.83 1.72
N LEU A 8 -0.14 -3.00 1.46
CA LEU A 8 0.12 -4.03 2.47
C LEU A 8 1.55 -3.90 3.01
N SER A 9 1.71 -3.94 4.34
CA SER A 9 3.03 -3.91 4.98
C SER A 9 3.86 -5.14 4.61
N THR A 10 5.13 -4.94 4.23
CA THR A 10 6.06 -6.06 4.00
C THR A 10 6.50 -6.76 5.29
N ALA A 11 6.22 -6.16 6.45
CA ALA A 11 6.58 -6.73 7.75
C ALA A 11 5.67 -7.89 8.20
N LYS A 12 4.75 -8.36 7.34
CA LYS A 12 3.82 -9.48 7.60
C LYS A 12 2.97 -9.28 8.87
N THR A 13 2.69 -8.04 9.24
CA THR A 13 1.86 -7.67 10.39
C THR A 13 0.36 -7.70 10.11
N GLY A 14 -0.03 -7.85 8.85
CA GLY A 14 -1.42 -7.73 8.40
C GLY A 14 -1.92 -6.29 8.33
N HIS A 15 -1.12 -5.29 8.72
CA HIS A 15 -1.48 -3.89 8.63
C HIS A 15 -1.48 -3.41 7.18
N PHE A 16 -2.51 -2.65 6.81
CA PHE A 16 -2.63 -2.07 5.48
C PHE A 16 -3.21 -0.66 5.51
N TYR A 17 -2.82 0.15 4.54
CA TYR A 17 -3.45 1.43 4.25
C TYR A 17 -4.36 1.31 3.03
N VAL A 18 -5.47 2.03 3.04
CA VAL A 18 -6.29 2.22 1.85
C VAL A 18 -5.98 3.58 1.25
N VAL A 19 -5.61 3.59 -0.02
CA VAL A 19 -5.35 4.83 -0.77
C VAL A 19 -6.09 4.78 -2.10
N THR A 20 -6.27 5.94 -2.73
CA THR A 20 -6.81 6.01 -4.10
C THR A 20 -5.67 6.23 -5.09
N LYS A 21 -5.72 5.54 -6.22
CA LYS A 21 -4.71 5.64 -7.28
C LYS A 21 -5.39 5.73 -8.63
N ASN A 22 -4.81 6.54 -9.52
CA ASN A 22 -5.23 6.59 -10.92
C ASN A 22 -4.40 5.59 -11.73
N LYS A 23 -4.94 4.39 -11.97
CA LYS A 23 -4.26 3.31 -12.71
C LYS A 23 -3.95 3.66 -14.16
N ARG A 24 -4.67 4.62 -14.76
CA ARG A 24 -4.43 5.07 -16.15
C ARG A 24 -3.14 5.87 -16.28
N LEU A 25 -2.83 6.72 -15.30
CA LEU A 25 -1.61 7.54 -15.30
C LEU A 25 -0.41 6.80 -14.69
N HIS A 26 -0.67 5.92 -13.73
CA HIS A 26 0.37 5.16 -13.03
C HIS A 26 0.03 3.67 -13.06
N PRO A 27 0.41 2.96 -14.14
CA PRO A 27 0.12 1.52 -14.28
C PRO A 27 0.98 0.65 -13.36
N ASP A 28 2.20 1.08 -13.04
CA ASP A 28 3.17 0.29 -12.26
C ASP A 28 2.78 0.13 -10.79
N LYS A 29 3.16 -0.99 -10.18
CA LYS A 29 2.89 -1.25 -8.76
C LYS A 29 3.61 -0.24 -7.88
N MET A 30 2.87 0.41 -6.98
CA MET A 30 3.44 1.39 -6.07
C MET A 30 4.10 0.70 -4.86
N GLU A 31 5.34 1.09 -4.55
CA GLU A 31 6.01 0.74 -3.31
C GLU A 31 6.36 2.02 -2.54
N ILE A 32 5.86 2.14 -1.30
CA ILE A 32 6.07 3.34 -0.47
C ILE A 32 6.59 2.92 0.89
N LYS A 33 7.55 3.64 1.46
CA LYS A 33 7.90 3.50 2.87
C LYS A 33 6.86 4.24 3.73
N LYS A 34 6.15 3.49 4.57
CA LYS A 34 5.21 4.05 5.56
C LYS A 34 5.47 3.45 6.92
N TYR A 35 4.99 4.12 7.96
CA TYR A 35 5.04 3.61 9.32
C TYR A 35 4.15 2.38 9.46
N ASP A 36 4.64 1.33 10.10
CA ASP A 36 3.84 0.21 10.57
C ASP A 36 3.68 0.35 12.10
N PRO A 37 2.45 0.54 12.61
CA PRO A 37 2.22 0.73 14.04
C PRO A 37 2.49 -0.54 14.86
N VAL A 38 2.49 -1.72 14.24
CA VAL A 38 2.71 -3.00 14.91
C VAL A 38 4.21 -3.21 15.17
N VAL A 39 5.07 -2.96 14.17
CA VAL A 39 6.54 -3.07 14.34
C VAL A 39 7.16 -1.76 14.84
N ARG A 40 6.38 -0.67 14.85
CA ARG A 40 6.82 0.69 15.21
C ARG A 40 8.01 1.19 14.40
N LYS A 41 8.05 0.83 13.11
CA LYS A 41 9.13 1.19 12.18
C LYS A 41 8.56 1.59 10.83
N HIS A 42 9.31 2.39 10.09
CA HIS A 42 9.01 2.64 8.68
C HIS A 42 9.46 1.44 7.85
N VAL A 43 8.51 0.81 7.18
CA VAL A 43 8.72 -0.37 6.35
C VAL A 43 8.16 -0.11 4.95
N ALA A 44 8.60 -0.91 3.98
CA ALA A 44 8.02 -0.85 2.65
C ALA A 44 6.58 -1.37 2.68
N TYR A 45 5.71 -0.71 1.94
CA TYR A 45 4.34 -1.13 1.70
C TYR A 45 4.17 -1.37 0.21
N LYS A 46 3.57 -2.50 -0.15
CA LYS A 46 3.35 -2.92 -1.54
C LYS A 46 1.88 -2.82 -1.92
N GLU A 47 1.63 -2.34 -3.14
CA GLU A 47 0.28 -2.29 -3.70
C GLU A 47 -0.31 -3.69 -3.92
N THR A 48 -1.54 -3.87 -3.43
CA THR A 48 -2.37 -5.05 -3.57
C THR A 48 -3.78 -4.62 -3.99
N LYS A 49 -4.45 -5.49 -4.77
CA LYS A 49 -5.82 -5.24 -5.21
C LYS A 49 -6.78 -5.37 -4.03
N ILE A 50 -7.75 -4.48 -3.96
CA ILE A 50 -8.95 -4.70 -3.14
C ILE A 50 -9.76 -5.77 -3.88
N LYS A 51 -9.97 -6.90 -3.22
CA LYS A 51 -10.95 -7.90 -3.64
C LYS A 51 -12.34 -7.41 -3.28
#